data_AF-A0A9P5RMZ8-F1
#
_entry.id   AF-A0A9P5RMZ8-F1
#
_cell.length_a   1.000
_cell.length_b   1.000
_cell.length_c   1.000
_cell.angle_alpha   90.00
_cell.angle_beta   90.00
_cell.angle_gamma   90.00
#
_symmetry.space_group_name_H-M   'P 1'
#
loop_
_entity.id
_entity.type
_entity.pdbx_description
1 polymer ?
#
loop_
_entity_poly.entity_id
_entity_poly.type
_entity_poly.pdbx_seq_one_letter_code
_entity_poly.pdbx_strand_id
1 'polypeptide(L)'
;MRNHRGEVSFPGGKRDPTDKTVLDTALREMEEEIFISREKVEVLGECAPLPNKGCTMKVHPFVGFLKEPIEDLATIKFNEDEVQKVFTVPLQDLMNPERRSMVQFRDSKVLYPVWKVDEEDITIWGLTAFIIDGVLRRIAKEGPAQATEIPTGTKAERYRPAKPSAFV
;
A
#
# COMPACT_ATOMS: atom_id res chain seq x y z
N MET A 1 8.80 18.78 -1.41
CA MET A 1 7.68 18.87 -0.45
C MET A 1 6.57 17.91 -0.89
N ARG A 2 6.57 16.72 -0.28
CA ARG A 2 5.76 15.55 -0.66
C ARG A 2 4.33 15.66 -0.07
N ASN A 3 3.31 15.31 -0.86
CA ASN A 3 1.90 15.69 -0.62
C ASN A 3 1.01 14.53 -0.10
N HIS A 4 1.56 13.63 0.73
CA HIS A 4 0.84 12.48 1.29
C HIS A 4 1.09 12.32 2.81
N ARG A 5 1.05 13.43 3.56
CA ARG A 5 1.11 13.34 5.03
C ARG A 5 -0.15 12.63 5.54
N GLY A 6 -0.02 11.37 5.91
CA GLY A 6 -1.03 10.64 6.68
C GLY A 6 -1.77 9.48 6.02
N GLU A 7 -1.28 9.00 4.88
CA GLU A 7 -1.82 7.82 4.22
C GLU A 7 -0.84 6.66 4.39
N VAL A 8 -1.36 5.44 4.57
CA VAL A 8 -0.52 4.22 4.50
C VAL A 8 -0.03 4.06 3.08
N SER A 9 1.28 3.93 2.86
CA SER A 9 1.87 3.72 1.54
C SER A 9 3.08 2.80 1.58
N PHE A 10 3.27 2.00 0.55
CA PHE A 10 4.56 1.34 0.33
C PHE A 10 5.67 2.36 0.07
N PRO A 11 6.95 2.00 0.33
CA PRO A 11 8.06 2.86 -0.01
C PRO A 11 8.04 3.23 -1.49
N GLY A 12 8.27 4.51 -1.80
CA GLY A 12 8.21 4.96 -3.18
C GLY A 12 7.98 6.46 -3.36
N GLY A 13 8.32 6.93 -4.55
CA GLY A 13 8.28 8.36 -4.84
C GLY A 13 8.24 8.67 -6.32
N LYS A 14 8.58 9.92 -6.64
CA LYS A 14 8.65 10.37 -8.02
C LYS A 14 9.99 9.97 -8.60
N ARG A 15 9.98 9.62 -9.88
CA ARG A 15 11.21 9.37 -10.62
C ARG A 15 12.10 10.62 -10.62
N ASP A 16 13.35 10.44 -10.23
CA ASP A 16 14.41 11.42 -10.34
C ASP A 16 15.06 11.33 -11.74
N PRO A 17 15.56 12.43 -12.33
CA PRO A 17 16.29 12.39 -13.59
C PRO A 17 17.49 11.44 -13.62
N THR A 18 18.06 11.11 -12.47
CA THR A 18 19.19 10.17 -12.33
C THR A 18 18.77 8.70 -12.33
N ASP A 19 17.48 8.40 -12.11
CA ASP A 19 16.95 7.04 -12.13
C ASP A 19 16.91 6.50 -13.57
N LYS A 20 17.63 5.41 -13.84
CA LYS A 20 17.69 4.80 -15.19
C LYS A 20 16.36 4.16 -15.57
N THR A 21 15.70 3.52 -14.61
CA THR A 21 14.42 2.83 -14.78
C THR A 21 13.43 3.19 -13.67
N VAL A 22 12.16 2.83 -13.84
CA VAL A 22 11.15 2.97 -12.77
C VAL A 22 11.42 2.03 -11.58
N LEU A 23 12.13 0.92 -11.81
CA LEU A 23 12.58 0.04 -10.73
C LEU A 23 13.69 0.70 -9.90
N ASP A 24 14.63 1.40 -10.56
CA ASP A 24 15.67 2.15 -9.85
C ASP A 24 15.07 3.20 -8.92
N THR A 25 13.99 3.88 -9.34
CA THR A 25 13.21 4.79 -8.49
C THR A 25 12.66 4.07 -7.26
N ALA A 26 11.98 2.94 -7.43
CA ALA A 26 11.39 2.20 -6.31
C ALA A 26 12.46 1.73 -5.30
N LEU A 27 13.59 1.22 -5.80
CA LEU A 27 14.70 0.76 -4.97
C LEU A 27 15.40 1.93 -4.25
N ARG A 28 15.62 3.06 -4.93
CA ARG A 28 16.20 4.26 -4.32
C ARG A 28 15.30 4.81 -3.22
N GLU A 29 14.00 4.95 -3.47
CA GLU A 29 13.05 5.47 -2.47
C GLU A 29 12.94 4.53 -1.27
N MET A 30 12.95 3.20 -1.47
CA MET A 30 13.03 2.24 -0.36
C MET A 30 14.31 2.42 0.48
N GLU A 31 15.45 2.63 -0.18
CA GLU A 31 16.72 2.91 0.49
C GLU A 31 16.69 4.25 1.25
N GLU A 32 16.04 5.29 0.71
CA GLU A 32 15.93 6.61 1.32
C GLU A 32 14.93 6.64 2.49
N GLU A 33 13.80 5.94 2.37
CA GLU A 33 12.68 6.03 3.32
C GLU A 33 12.81 5.05 4.48
N ILE A 34 13.18 3.79 4.21
CA ILE A 34 13.22 2.72 5.23
C ILE A 34 14.59 2.06 5.37
N PHE A 35 15.63 2.65 4.76
CA PHE A 35 17.03 2.23 4.87
C PHE A 35 17.31 0.76 4.56
N ILE A 36 16.43 0.10 3.80
CA ILE A 36 16.66 -1.26 3.31
C ILE A 36 17.47 -1.18 2.02
N SER A 37 18.69 -1.73 2.05
CA SER A 37 19.52 -1.82 0.84
C SER A 37 18.86 -2.70 -0.22
N ARG A 38 18.91 -2.26 -1.48
CA ARG A 38 18.44 -3.03 -2.64
C ARG A 38 19.06 -4.43 -2.74
N GLU A 39 20.27 -4.62 -2.21
CA GLU A 39 20.95 -5.92 -2.22
C GLU A 39 20.23 -6.96 -1.34
N LYS A 40 19.47 -6.51 -0.33
CA LYS A 40 18.65 -7.36 0.53
C LYS A 40 17.32 -7.76 -0.08
N VAL A 41 16.98 -7.23 -1.25
CA VAL A 41 15.72 -7.49 -1.94
C VAL A 41 15.96 -8.29 -3.21
N GLU A 42 15.17 -9.33 -3.40
CA GLU A 42 14.99 -9.99 -4.69
C GLU A 42 13.70 -9.46 -5.33
N VAL A 43 13.80 -8.83 -6.49
CA VAL A 43 12.63 -8.29 -7.20
C VAL A 43 11.93 -9.44 -7.93
N LEU A 44 10.71 -9.76 -7.51
CA LEU A 44 9.91 -10.84 -8.10
C LEU A 44 9.21 -10.40 -9.39
N GLY A 45 8.87 -9.12 -9.51
CA GLY A 45 8.30 -8.55 -10.72
C GLY A 45 7.51 -7.27 -10.52
N GLU A 46 7.05 -6.71 -11.65
CA GLU A 46 6.20 -5.52 -11.71
C GLU A 46 4.72 -5.90 -11.77
N CYS A 47 3.89 -5.19 -11.00
CA CYS A 47 2.43 -5.28 -11.10
C CYS A 47 1.90 -4.35 -12.19
N ALA A 48 0.63 -4.53 -12.59
CA ALA A 48 0.01 -3.65 -13.56
C ALA A 48 0.04 -2.18 -13.05
N PRO A 49 0.53 -1.22 -13.85
CA PRO A 49 0.57 0.18 -13.44
C PRO A 49 -0.83 0.75 -13.20
N LEU A 50 -0.95 1.63 -12.22
CA LEU A 50 -2.21 2.24 -11.81
C LEU A 50 -2.11 3.77 -11.87
N PRO A 51 -3.17 4.48 -12.29
CA PRO A 51 -3.17 5.94 -12.22
C PRO A 51 -3.26 6.40 -10.76
N ASN A 52 -2.61 7.52 -10.43
CA ASN A 52 -2.86 8.20 -9.17
C ASN A 52 -4.29 8.81 -9.14
N LYS A 53 -4.71 9.32 -7.98
CA LYS A 53 -6.06 9.90 -7.77
C LYS A 53 -6.48 10.98 -8.78
N GLY A 54 -5.52 11.71 -9.34
CA GLY A 54 -5.77 12.77 -10.34
C GLY A 54 -5.56 12.33 -11.79
N CYS A 55 -5.24 11.07 -12.05
CA CYS A 55 -4.84 10.55 -13.37
C CYS A 55 -3.70 11.34 -14.03
N THR A 56 -2.87 12.04 -13.25
CA THR A 56 -1.76 12.84 -13.74
C THR A 56 -0.45 12.06 -13.82
N MET A 57 -0.37 10.93 -13.10
CA MET A 57 0.81 10.08 -13.02
C MET A 57 0.40 8.61 -13.04
N LYS A 58 1.28 7.76 -13.57
CA LYS A 58 1.20 6.31 -13.42
C LYS A 58 2.13 5.86 -12.30
N VAL A 59 1.63 5.02 -11.42
CA VAL A 59 2.37 4.37 -10.34
C VAL A 59 2.67 2.94 -10.80
N HIS A 60 3.93 2.54 -10.63
CA HIS A 60 4.47 1.24 -11.06
C HIS A 60 4.85 0.44 -9.80
N PRO A 61 3.98 -0.47 -9.32
CA PRO A 61 4.25 -1.23 -8.11
C PRO A 61 5.17 -2.42 -8.41
N PHE A 62 6.16 -2.64 -7.57
CA PHE A 62 7.05 -3.80 -7.63
C PHE A 62 6.86 -4.69 -6.41
N VAL A 63 6.90 -6.00 -6.61
CA VAL A 63 6.92 -6.97 -5.51
C VAL A 63 8.34 -7.40 -5.28
N GLY A 64 8.84 -7.15 -4.07
CA GLY A 64 10.15 -7.59 -3.61
C GLY A 64 10.03 -8.66 -2.54
N PHE A 65 10.96 -9.61 -2.54
CA PHE A 65 11.17 -10.57 -1.47
C PHE A 65 12.42 -10.15 -0.68
N LEU A 66 12.26 -9.96 0.64
CA LEU A 66 13.40 -9.70 1.52
C LEU A 66 14.16 -11.02 1.72
N LYS A 67 15.43 -11.05 1.32
CA LYS A 67 16.30 -12.24 1.40
C LYS A 67 16.61 -12.64 2.84
N GLU A 68 16.57 -11.67 3.75
CA GLU A 68 16.74 -11.86 5.19
C GLU A 68 15.43 -11.49 5.90
N PRO A 69 14.95 -12.31 6.86
CA PRO A 69 13.79 -11.94 7.65
C PRO A 69 14.10 -10.73 8.53
N ILE A 70 13.09 -9.88 8.75
CA ILE A 70 13.15 -8.84 9.77
C ILE A 70 12.85 -9.54 11.11
N GLU A 71 13.88 -9.77 11.92
CA GLU A 71 13.73 -10.46 13.22
C GLU A 71 12.93 -9.63 14.22
N ASP A 72 13.14 -8.31 14.23
CA ASP A 72 12.43 -7.37 15.08
C ASP A 72 12.12 -6.07 14.32
N LEU A 73 10.84 -5.79 14.12
CA LEU A 73 10.36 -4.57 13.49
C LEU A 73 10.80 -3.30 14.22
N ALA A 74 10.97 -3.35 15.54
CA ALA A 74 11.43 -2.19 16.32
C ALA A 74 12.88 -1.78 15.98
N THR A 75 13.63 -2.65 15.28
CA THR A 75 15.00 -2.38 14.83
C THR A 75 15.07 -1.77 13.44
N ILE A 76 13.95 -1.73 12.70
CA ILE A 76 13.89 -1.07 11.40
C ILE A 76 14.09 0.43 11.62
N LYS A 77 15.14 0.96 11.00
CA LYS A 77 15.38 2.40 10.92
C LYS A 77 14.66 2.95 9.70
N PHE A 78 14.14 4.16 9.81
CA PHE A 78 13.52 4.87 8.70
C PHE A 78 13.85 6.36 8.79
N ASN A 79 13.68 7.06 7.68
CA ASN A 79 13.91 8.50 7.60
C ASN A 79 12.74 9.25 8.24
N GLU A 80 12.91 9.73 9.46
CA GLU A 80 11.88 10.42 10.23
C GLU A 80 11.36 11.72 9.57
N ASP A 81 12.11 12.31 8.64
CA ASP A 81 11.66 13.48 7.89
C ASP A 81 10.57 13.14 6.85
N GLU A 82 10.48 11.86 6.45
CA GLU A 82 9.56 11.39 5.41
C GLU A 82 8.57 10.33 5.91
N VAL A 83 9.00 9.50 6.87
CA VAL A 83 8.27 8.35 7.39
C VAL A 83 8.03 8.54 8.89
N GLN A 84 6.78 8.42 9.33
CA GLN A 84 6.46 8.55 10.75
C GLN A 84 6.49 7.19 11.49
N LYS A 85 6.17 6.10 10.80
CA LYS A 85 6.18 4.74 11.37
C LYS A 85 6.32 3.71 10.25
N VAL A 86 7.01 2.61 10.55
CA VAL A 86 7.03 1.40 9.73
C VAL A 86 6.29 0.28 10.44
N PHE A 87 5.45 -0.46 9.71
CA PHE A 87 4.74 -1.62 10.26
C PHE A 87 4.62 -2.75 9.22
N THR A 88 4.15 -3.91 9.64
CA THR A 88 3.82 -5.02 8.72
C THR A 88 2.43 -5.55 9.01
N VAL A 89 1.79 -6.10 7.99
CA VAL A 89 0.54 -6.83 8.13
C VAL A 89 0.77 -8.27 7.71
N PRO A 90 0.47 -9.26 8.56
CA PRO A 90 0.56 -10.66 8.18
C PRO A 90 -0.27 -10.94 6.93
N LEU A 91 0.28 -11.71 5.98
CA LEU A 91 -0.44 -12.05 4.75
C LEU A 91 -1.80 -12.73 5.03
N GLN A 92 -1.87 -13.55 6.08
CA GLN A 92 -3.12 -14.18 6.52
C GLN A 92 -4.20 -13.16 6.91
N ASP A 93 -3.82 -12.03 7.50
CA ASP A 93 -4.76 -10.97 7.87
C ASP A 93 -5.22 -10.19 6.64
N LEU A 94 -4.32 -9.95 5.67
CA LEU A 94 -4.70 -9.36 4.38
C LEU A 94 -5.64 -10.27 3.57
N MET A 95 -5.51 -11.58 3.72
CA MET A 95 -6.36 -12.58 3.09
C MET A 95 -7.68 -12.84 3.83
N ASN A 96 -7.79 -12.41 5.11
CA ASN A 96 -9.00 -12.60 5.90
C ASN A 96 -10.14 -11.71 5.35
N PRO A 97 -11.25 -12.32 4.87
CA PRO A 97 -12.36 -11.55 4.30
C PRO A 97 -13.08 -10.66 5.32
N GLU A 98 -13.03 -10.98 6.61
CA GLU A 98 -13.66 -10.16 7.65
C GLU A 98 -12.92 -8.83 7.87
N ARG A 99 -11.63 -8.78 7.54
CA ARG A 99 -10.80 -7.58 7.64
C ARG A 99 -10.89 -6.68 6.40
N ARG A 100 -11.50 -7.18 5.31
CA ARG A 100 -11.61 -6.49 4.02
C ARG A 100 -13.04 -6.06 3.74
N SER A 101 -13.22 -4.80 3.38
CA SER A 101 -14.51 -4.26 2.95
C SER A 101 -14.39 -3.51 1.62
N MET A 102 -15.52 -3.34 0.92
CA MET A 102 -15.62 -2.48 -0.25
C MET A 102 -16.48 -1.28 0.11
N VAL A 103 -15.93 -0.07 -0.02
CA VAL A 103 -16.64 1.17 0.34
C VAL A 103 -16.82 2.08 -0.86
N GLN A 104 -17.90 2.86 -0.86
CA GLN A 104 -18.09 3.94 -1.83
C GLN A 104 -17.45 5.23 -1.29
N PHE A 105 -16.48 5.78 -2.01
CA PHE A 105 -15.87 7.06 -1.64
C PHE A 105 -16.58 8.22 -2.35
N ARG A 106 -17.29 9.06 -1.59
CA ARG A 106 -18.10 10.18 -2.11
C ARG A 106 -19.05 9.68 -3.20
N ASP A 107 -19.09 10.36 -4.35
CA ASP A 107 -19.91 10.00 -5.51
C ASP A 107 -19.14 9.17 -6.55
N SER A 108 -18.03 8.53 -6.13
CA SER A 108 -17.30 7.61 -6.98
C SER A 108 -18.22 6.47 -7.45
N LYS A 109 -18.14 6.17 -8.75
CA LYS A 109 -18.76 4.97 -9.34
C LYS A 109 -17.94 3.70 -9.11
N VAL A 110 -16.72 3.85 -8.62
CA VAL A 110 -15.80 2.76 -8.30
C VAL A 110 -15.82 2.53 -6.79
N LEU A 111 -15.93 1.26 -6.38
CA LEU A 111 -15.74 0.83 -5.00
C LEU A 111 -14.26 0.74 -4.65
N TYR A 112 -13.92 1.16 -3.44
CA TYR A 112 -12.57 1.13 -2.91
C TYR A 112 -12.41 -0.02 -1.94
N PRO A 113 -11.39 -0.87 -2.10
CA PRO A 113 -11.07 -1.84 -1.08
C PRO A 113 -10.49 -1.12 0.15
N VAL A 114 -10.85 -1.60 1.33
CA VAL A 114 -10.38 -1.07 2.61
C VAL A 114 -10.05 -2.24 3.54
N TRP A 115 -8.89 -2.19 4.19
CA TRP A 115 -8.51 -3.11 5.25
C TRP A 115 -8.41 -2.38 6.59
N LYS A 116 -8.95 -3.00 7.64
CA LYS A 116 -8.70 -2.60 9.02
C LYS A 116 -7.57 -3.45 9.58
N VAL A 117 -6.55 -2.79 10.11
CA VAL A 117 -5.41 -3.40 10.79
C VAL A 117 -5.59 -3.13 12.29
N ASP A 118 -5.43 -4.16 13.12
CA ASP A 118 -5.67 -4.04 14.57
C ASP A 118 -4.64 -3.14 15.26
N GLU A 119 -3.47 -2.98 14.64
CA GLU A 119 -2.44 -2.07 15.11
C GLU A 119 -2.90 -0.62 14.97
N GLU A 120 -3.06 0.07 16.12
CA GLU A 120 -3.33 1.51 16.21
C GLU A 120 -4.52 2.02 15.37
N ASP A 121 -5.55 1.19 15.16
CA ASP A 121 -6.71 1.51 14.32
C ASP A 121 -6.31 1.95 12.89
N ILE A 122 -5.19 1.42 12.37
CA ILE A 122 -4.70 1.75 11.03
C ILE A 122 -5.70 1.24 9.99
N THR A 123 -6.06 2.13 9.06
CA THR A 123 -6.89 1.79 7.91
C THR A 123 -6.07 1.89 6.63
N ILE A 124 -5.95 0.78 5.90
CA ILE A 124 -5.34 0.76 4.58
C ILE A 124 -6.44 1.01 3.54
N TRP A 125 -6.30 2.08 2.77
CA TRP A 125 -7.27 2.50 1.76
C TRP A 125 -6.56 3.18 0.57
N GLY A 126 -7.33 3.61 -0.43
CA GLY A 126 -6.80 4.37 -1.56
C GLY A 126 -5.91 3.52 -2.49
N LEU A 127 -4.85 4.13 -3.03
CA LEU A 127 -3.99 3.48 -4.02
C LEU A 127 -3.27 2.25 -3.45
N THR A 128 -2.78 2.35 -2.21
CA THR A 128 -2.14 1.24 -1.50
C THR A 128 -3.04 0.03 -1.41
N ALA A 129 -4.32 0.23 -1.08
CA ALA A 129 -5.31 -0.84 -1.02
C ALA A 129 -5.57 -1.48 -2.39
N PHE A 130 -5.60 -0.70 -3.48
CA PHE A 130 -5.70 -1.26 -4.83
C PHE A 130 -4.48 -2.09 -5.22
N ILE A 131 -3.26 -1.66 -4.83
CA ILE A 131 -2.03 -2.41 -5.08
C ILE A 131 -2.09 -3.75 -4.33
N ILE A 132 -2.43 -3.73 -3.03
CA ILE A 132 -2.62 -4.95 -2.22
C ILE A 132 -3.64 -5.87 -2.89
N ASP A 133 -4.83 -5.38 -3.22
CA ASP A 133 -5.89 -6.18 -3.85
C ASP A 133 -5.41 -6.84 -5.15
N GLY A 134 -4.68 -6.09 -5.99
CA GLY A 134 -4.12 -6.58 -7.24
C GLY A 134 -3.06 -7.66 -7.05
N VAL A 135 -2.17 -7.51 -6.05
CA VAL A 135 -1.15 -8.51 -5.70
C VAL A 135 -1.81 -9.77 -5.15
N LEU A 136 -2.71 -9.65 -4.16
CA LEU A 136 -3.36 -10.79 -3.53
C LEU A 136 -4.14 -11.65 -4.54
N ARG A 137 -4.84 -11.03 -5.50
CA ARG A 137 -5.53 -11.74 -6.59
C ARG A 137 -4.61 -12.52 -7.52
N ARG A 138 -3.31 -12.19 -7.57
CA ARG A 138 -2.32 -12.88 -8.40
C ARG A 138 -1.64 -14.02 -7.66
N ILE A 139 -1.41 -13.87 -6.36
CA ILE A 139 -0.69 -14.88 -5.57
C ILE A 139 -1.63 -15.95 -4.96
N ALA A 140 -2.89 -15.61 -4.70
CA ALA A 140 -3.86 -16.57 -4.18
C ALA A 140 -4.68 -17.18 -5.32
N LYS A 141 -4.72 -18.52 -5.41
CA LYS A 141 -5.54 -19.26 -6.39
C LYS A 141 -7.03 -18.87 -6.32
N GLU A 142 -7.47 -18.52 -5.11
CA GLU A 142 -8.73 -17.85 -4.81
C GLU A 142 -8.33 -16.52 -4.17
N GLY A 143 -8.44 -15.40 -4.90
CA GLY A 143 -8.11 -14.06 -4.37
C GLY A 143 -8.81 -13.74 -3.04
N PRO A 144 -8.51 -12.59 -2.39
CA PRO A 144 -9.23 -12.22 -1.17
C PRO A 144 -10.74 -12.25 -1.46
N ALA A 145 -11.52 -12.89 -0.57
CA ALA A 145 -12.89 -13.28 -0.89
C ALA A 145 -13.67 -12.09 -1.50
N GLN A 146 -14.36 -12.36 -2.61
CA GLN A 146 -15.04 -11.30 -3.34
C GLN A 146 -16.27 -10.86 -2.55
N ALA A 147 -16.19 -9.71 -1.87
CA ALA A 147 -17.39 -8.93 -1.62
C ALA A 147 -17.83 -8.34 -2.96
N THR A 148 -18.63 -9.08 -3.72
CA THR A 148 -19.12 -8.72 -5.07
C THR A 148 -20.29 -7.73 -5.04
N GLU A 149 -20.87 -7.48 -3.87
CA GLU A 149 -22.10 -6.71 -3.76
C GLU A 149 -21.87 -5.42 -2.98
N ILE A 150 -22.30 -4.31 -3.58
CA ILE A 150 -22.62 -3.08 -2.84
C ILE A 150 -23.77 -3.50 -1.91
N PRO A 151 -23.65 -3.38 -0.58
CA PRO A 151 -24.77 -3.69 0.31
C PRO A 151 -26.00 -2.89 -0.11
N THR A 152 -26.96 -3.53 -0.78
CA THR A 152 -28.20 -2.88 -1.19
C THR A 152 -29.03 -2.65 0.05
N GLY A 153 -29.07 -1.40 0.52
CA GLY A 153 -29.96 -0.97 1.59
C GLY A 153 -29.28 -0.39 2.82
N THR A 154 -27.96 -0.49 2.96
CA THR A 154 -27.22 0.27 3.97
C THR A 154 -26.84 1.60 3.35
N LYS A 155 -27.17 2.74 3.98
CA LYS A 155 -26.56 4.03 3.63
C LYS A 155 -25.06 3.76 3.52
N ALA A 156 -24.50 3.77 2.31
CA ALA A 156 -23.09 3.49 2.10
C ALA A 156 -22.32 4.31 3.13
N GLU A 157 -21.67 3.64 4.08
CA GLU A 157 -20.99 4.34 5.16
C GLU A 157 -19.98 5.25 4.48
N ARG A 158 -20.25 6.56 4.56
CA ARG A 158 -19.43 7.56 3.91
C ARG A 158 -18.11 7.57 4.64
N TYR A 159 -17.15 6.77 4.18
CA TYR A 159 -15.83 6.73 4.79
C TYR A 159 -15.17 8.10 4.64
N ARG A 160 -14.98 8.77 5.76
CA ARG A 160 -14.12 9.94 5.89
C ARG A 160 -12.88 9.45 6.65
N PRO A 161 -11.69 9.43 6.05
CA PRO A 161 -10.49 9.09 6.80
C PRO A 161 -10.36 10.03 8.01
N ALA A 162 -9.97 9.47 9.16
CA ALA A 162 -9.63 10.25 10.34
C ALA A 162 -8.42 11.17 10.04
N LYS A 163 -8.21 12.19 10.90
CA LYS A 163 -7.08 13.12 10.76
C LYS A 163 -5.72 12.37 10.76
N PRO A 164 -4.71 12.90 10.06
CA PRO A 164 -3.64 12.09 9.48
C PRO A 164 -2.48 11.78 10.43
N SER A 165 -2.00 10.53 10.39
CA SER A 165 -0.67 10.06 10.84
C SER A 165 -0.06 9.22 9.72
N ALA A 166 1.18 9.49 9.31
CA ALA A 166 1.81 8.85 8.15
C ALA A 166 2.40 7.49 8.54
N PHE A 167 2.16 6.45 7.74
CA PHE A 167 2.67 5.11 7.99
C PHE A 167 3.21 4.53 6.69
N VAL A 168 4.35 3.86 6.77
CA VAL A 168 4.92 3.06 5.69
C VAL A 168 4.84 1.58 6.04
#